data_AF-A0A067Q4F7-F1
#
_entry.id   AF-A0A067Q4F7-F1
#
_cell.length_a   1.000
_cell.length_b   1.000
_cell.length_c   1.000
_cell.angle_alpha   90.00
_cell.angle_beta   90.00
_cell.angle_gamma   90.00
#
_symmetry.space_group_name_H-M   'P 1'
#
loop_
_entity.id
_entity.type
_entity.pdbx_description
1 polymer ?
#
loop_
_entity_poly.entity_id
_entity_poly.type
_entity_poly.pdbx_seq_one_letter_code
_entity_poly.pdbx_strand_id
1 'polypeptide(L)' 'NKRLICTLPPTCNPPINRACVLHGTRELEAHYATYHTWVCEEHGCGCVFPGERLLELHQTECHDPLAAVRKDRGEKIV' A
#
# COMPACT_ATOMS: atom_id res chain seq x y z
N ASN A 1 30.45 -3.14 -0.34
CA ASN A 1 29.14 -3.80 -0.23
C ASN A 1 28.14 -2.84 0.41
N LYS A 2 27.25 -2.20 -0.36
CA LYS A 2 26.25 -1.26 0.18
C LYS A 2 25.10 -2.05 0.77
N ARG A 3 24.81 -1.87 2.06
CA ARG A 3 23.63 -2.45 2.72
C ARG A 3 22.40 -1.61 2.33
N LEU A 4 21.35 -2.25 1.83
CA LEU A 4 20.08 -1.61 1.52
C LEU A 4 19.13 -1.82 2.69
N ILE A 5 18.40 -0.78 3.07
CA ILE A 5 17.45 -0.83 4.19
C ILE A 5 16.12 -0.30 3.68
N CYS A 6 15.06 -1.09 3.86
CA CYS A 6 13.71 -0.62 3.63
C CYS A 6 13.24 0.23 4.82
N THR A 7 12.81 1.46 4.53
CA THR A 7 12.31 2.45 5.52
C THR A 7 10.90 2.96 5.19
N LEU A 8 10.16 2.24 4.34
CA LEU A 8 8.81 2.64 3.93
C LEU A 8 7.78 2.27 4.99
N PRO A 9 6.81 3.15 5.32
CA PRO A 9 5.79 2.91 6.34
C PRO A 9 5.07 1.57 6.20
N PRO A 10 4.69 0.90 7.31
CA PRO A 10 5.06 1.17 8.71
C PRO A 10 6.43 0.56 9.07
N THR A 11 7.40 0.75 8.18
CA THR A 11 8.86 0.50 8.27
C THR A 11 9.35 -0.92 8.54
N CYS A 12 8.53 -1.91 8.16
CA CYS A 12 8.92 -3.05 7.30
C CYS A 12 7.76 -4.03 7.05
N ASN A 13 6.52 -3.60 7.29
CA ASN A 13 5.28 -4.38 7.35
C ASN A 13 4.94 -4.98 8.74
N PRO A 14 3.66 -4.96 9.14
CA PRO A 14 3.18 -5.62 10.35
C PRO A 14 3.43 -7.14 10.33
N PRO A 15 3.44 -7.80 11.51
CA PRO A 15 3.25 -7.21 12.84
C PRO A 15 4.54 -6.64 13.44
N ILE A 16 5.70 -6.91 12.84
CA ILE A 16 7.00 -6.64 13.46
C ILE A 16 7.46 -5.19 13.21
N ASN A 17 7.10 -4.57 12.07
CA ASN A 17 7.38 -3.16 11.77
C ASN A 17 8.86 -2.75 12.01
N ARG A 18 9.80 -3.67 11.73
CA ARG A 18 11.24 -3.52 11.97
C ARG A 18 12.06 -3.56 10.68
N ALA A 19 12.75 -2.46 10.39
CA ALA A 19 13.63 -2.30 9.24
C ALA A 19 14.35 -3.60 8.80
N CYS A 20 14.04 -4.03 7.58
CA CYS A 20 14.66 -5.21 6.98
C CYS A 20 15.99 -4.82 6.34
N VAL A 21 17.07 -5.47 6.76
CA VAL A 21 18.39 -5.31 6.14
C VAL A 21 18.46 -6.24 4.94
N LEU A 22 18.67 -5.65 3.77
CA LEU A 22 18.70 -6.32 2.48
C LEU A 22 20.14 -6.31 1.96
N HIS A 23 20.58 -7.45 1.46
CA HIS A 23 21.96 -7.69 1.01
C HIS A 23 22.19 -7.29 -0.45
N GLY A 24 21.16 -6.83 -1.16
CA GLY A 24 21.29 -6.36 -2.54
C GLY A 24 19.96 -5.90 -3.15
N THR A 25 20.02 -5.38 -4.38
CA THR A 25 18.86 -4.82 -5.10
C THR A 25 17.80 -5.87 -5.39
N ARG A 26 18.19 -7.11 -5.72
CA ARG A 26 17.25 -8.21 -5.97
C ARG A 26 16.39 -8.55 -4.75
N GLU A 27 16.96 -8.52 -3.56
CA GLU A 27 16.20 -8.73 -2.31
C GLU A 27 15.25 -7.56 -2.03
N LEU A 28 15.68 -6.33 -2.36
CA LEU A 28 14.84 -5.15 -2.26
C LEU A 28 13.64 -5.23 -3.20
N GLU A 29 13.84 -5.62 -4.44
CA GLU A 29 12.76 -5.78 -5.43
C GLU A 29 11.75 -6.83 -4.96
N ALA A 30 12.21 -7.99 -4.49
CA ALA A 30 11.32 -9.04 -3.97
C ALA A 30 10.56 -8.59 -2.70
N HIS A 31 11.24 -7.88 -1.80
CA HIS A 31 10.62 -7.30 -0.61
C HIS A 31 9.54 -6.29 -0.99
N TYR A 32 9.84 -5.38 -1.92
CA TYR A 32 8.89 -4.38 -2.40
C TYR A 32 7.68 -5.04 -3.06
N ALA A 33 7.91 -6.01 -3.94
CA ALA A 33 6.86 -6.74 -4.64
C ALA A 33 5.88 -7.46 -3.69
N THR A 34 6.37 -7.87 -2.51
CA THR A 34 5.56 -8.61 -1.52
C THR A 34 4.81 -7.67 -0.58
N TYR A 35 5.45 -6.62 -0.11
CA TYR A 35 4.96 -5.82 1.02
C TYR A 35 4.55 -4.40 0.66
N HIS A 36 4.98 -3.90 -0.50
CA HIS A 36 4.81 -2.50 -0.90
C HIS A 36 4.12 -2.32 -2.26
N THR A 37 3.68 -3.41 -2.91
CA THR A 37 2.99 -3.34 -4.20
C THR A 37 1.59 -2.77 -4.09
N TRP A 38 0.85 -3.15 -3.05
CA TRP A 38 -0.55 -2.79 -2.88
C TRP A 38 -0.74 -1.87 -1.69
N VAL A 39 -0.07 -0.72 -1.71
CA VAL A 39 -0.13 0.29 -0.65
C VAL A 39 -0.90 1.51 -1.14
N CYS A 40 -1.77 2.05 -0.28
CA CYS A 40 -2.41 3.32 -0.55
C CYS A 40 -1.42 4.47 -0.35
N GLU A 41 -1.10 5.16 -1.45
CA GLU A 41 -0.19 6.31 -1.47
C GLU A 41 -0.89 7.64 -1.14
N GLU A 42 -2.19 7.61 -0.85
CA GLU A 42 -2.94 8.82 -0.44
C GLU A 42 -2.33 9.40 0.84
N HIS A 43 -2.22 10.73 0.88
CA HIS A 43 -1.51 11.42 1.95
C HIS A 43 -2.14 11.16 3.32
N GLY A 44 -1.40 10.44 4.19
CA GLY A 44 -1.83 10.09 5.54
C GLY A 44 -2.58 8.76 5.65
N CYS A 45 -2.76 8.01 4.56
CA CYS A 45 -3.38 6.67 4.60
C CYS A 45 -2.36 5.56 4.86
N GLY A 46 -1.48 5.27 3.88
CA GLY A 46 -0.43 4.26 4.03
C GLY A 46 -0.93 2.83 4.30
N CYS A 47 -2.21 2.53 4.04
CA CYS A 47 -2.77 1.20 4.23
C CYS A 47 -2.18 0.20 3.23
N VAL A 48 -1.81 -0.98 3.71
CA VAL A 48 -1.24 -2.08 2.90
C VAL A 48 -2.30 -3.16 2.70
N PHE A 49 -2.45 -3.64 1.47
CA PHE A 49 -3.45 -4.63 1.07
C PHE A 49 -2.79 -5.90 0.52
N PRO A 50 -3.46 -7.07 0.61
CA PRO A 50 -2.92 -8.31 0.08
C PRO A 50 -3.11 -8.47 -1.44
N GLY A 51 -3.75 -7.51 -2.12
CA GLY A 51 -3.98 -7.56 -3.57
C GLY A 51 -4.53 -6.26 -4.15
N GLU A 52 -4.35 -6.12 -5.46
CA GLU A 52 -4.74 -4.95 -6.28
C GLU A 52 -6.20 -4.56 -6.09
N ARG A 53 -7.13 -5.51 -6.29
CA ARG A 53 -8.57 -5.25 -6.20
C ARG A 53 -9.01 -4.65 -4.86
N LEU A 54 -8.33 -5.03 -3.77
CA LEU A 54 -8.65 -4.48 -2.44
C LEU A 54 -8.10 -3.07 -2.27
N LEU A 55 -6.92 -2.78 -2.82
CA LEU A 55 -6.39 -1.42 -2.88
C LEU A 55 -7.31 -0.52 -3.71
N GLU A 56 -7.72 -0.96 -4.89
CA GLU A 56 -8.63 -0.21 -5.78
C GLU A 56 -9.98 0.07 -5.09
N LEU A 57 -10.55 -0.94 -4.43
CA LEU A 57 -11.80 -0.79 -3.69
C LEU A 57 -11.63 0.25 -2.57
N HIS A 58 -10.57 0.14 -1.79
CA HIS A 58 -10.28 1.08 -0.71
C HIS A 58 -10.10 2.52 -1.23
N GLN A 59 -9.35 2.70 -2.32
CA GLN A 59 -9.19 4.01 -2.95
C GLN A 59 -10.56 4.57 -3.38
N THR A 60 -11.42 3.74 -3.98
CA THR A 60 -12.74 4.18 -4.41
C THR A 60 -13.68 4.51 -3.23
N GLU A 61 -13.69 3.69 -2.18
CA GLU A 61 -14.62 3.89 -1.06
C GLU A 61 -14.15 4.93 -0.05
N CYS A 62 -12.85 5.12 0.12
CA CYS A 62 -12.28 6.00 1.15
C CYS A 62 -11.66 7.29 0.59
N HIS A 63 -11.22 7.28 -0.67
CA HIS A 63 -10.42 8.37 -1.24
C HIS A 63 -10.97 8.95 -2.54
N ASP A 64 -12.06 8.41 -3.11
CA ASP A 64 -12.75 9.01 -4.26
C ASP A 64 -13.99 9.79 -3.79
N PRO A 65 -13.91 11.14 -3.70
CA PRO A 65 -15.05 11.97 -3.33
C PRO A 65 -16.20 11.87 -4.34
N LEU A 66 -15.92 11.57 -5.61
CA LEU A 66 -16.95 11.38 -6.62
C LEU A 66 -17.70 10.07 -6.40
N ALA A 67 -17.01 9.01 -5.98
CA ALA A 67 -17.69 7.78 -5.58
C ALA A 67 -18.63 8.02 -4.39
N ALA A 68 -18.22 8.83 -3.41
CA ALA A 68 -19.10 9.22 -2.31
C ALA A 68 -20.36 9.96 -2.80
N VAL A 69 -20.21 10.90 -3.75
CA VAL A 69 -21.35 11.62 -4.36
C VAL A 69 -22.25 10.69 -5.19
N ARG A 70 -21.67 9.75 -5.94
CA ARG A 70 -22.43 8.74 -6.71
C ARG A 70 -23.25 7.85 -5.79
N LYS A 71 -22.65 7.40 -4.68
CA LYS A 71 -23.33 6.61 -3.65
C LYS A 71 -24.51 7.38 -3.03
N ASP A 72 -24.33 8.66 -2.70
CA ASP A 72 -25.39 9.54 -2.19
C ASP A 72 -26.56 9.67 -3.18
N ARG A 73 -26.25 9.67 -4.49
CA ARG A 73 -27.23 9.69 -5.59
C ARG A 73 -27.84 8.31 -5.91
N GLY A 74 -27.46 7.25 -5.19
CA GLY A 74 -27.94 5.87 -5.42
C GLY A 74 -27.35 5.20 -6.66
N GLU A 75 -26.26 5.75 -7.21
CA GLU A 75 -25.57 5.20 -8.37
C GLU A 75 -24.60 4.09 -7.92
N LYS A 76 -24.43 3.05 -8.75
CA LYS A 76 -23.45 2.00 -8.47
C LYS A 76 -22.03 2.56 -8.54
N ILE A 77 -21.27 2.30 -7.49
CA ILE A 77 -19.83 2.51 -7.44
C ILE A 77 -19.17 1.13 -7.40
N VAL A 78 -18.53 0.79 -8.52
CA VAL A 78 -17.80 -0.47 -8.85
C VAL A 78 -18.58 -1.78 -8.76
#